data_AF-A0A5N9GTJ8-F1
#
_entry.id   AF-A0A5N9GTJ8-F1
#
_cell.length_a   1.000
_cell.length_b   1.000
_cell.length_c   1.000
_cell.angle_alpha   90.00
_cell.angle_beta   90.00
_cell.angle_gamma   90.00
#
_symmetry.space_group_name_H-M   'P 1'
#
loop_
_entity.id
_entity.type
_entity.pdbx_description
1 polymer ?
#
loop_
_entity_poly.entity_id
_entity_poly.type
_entity_poly.pdbx_seq_one_letter_code
_entity_poly.pdbx_strand_id
1 'polypeptide(L)'
;MTNVRIDENGMSKAPVYDPTVPLLHRSSVTAVEGSDPAESAGIDTPGYEEARFDVDIGGTGFTSLEVQVLFWSSRLSEWFGGGKRLFTGTGRHATTAMCRGQKVYLKVTAFTGTSFTLSADYVLS
;
A
#
# COMPACT_ATOMS: atom_id res chain seq x y z
N MET A 1 8.58 25.16 -3.91
CA MET A 1 7.55 26.06 -3.38
C MET A 1 6.35 25.18 -3.07
N THR A 2 5.97 25.05 -1.81
CA THR A 2 4.85 24.17 -1.41
C THR A 2 3.55 24.76 -1.94
N ASN A 3 2.73 23.97 -2.64
CA ASN A 3 1.39 24.41 -3.04
C ASN A 3 0.56 24.62 -1.77
N VAL A 4 -0.01 25.82 -1.60
CA VAL A 4 -0.87 26.14 -0.45
C VAL A 4 -2.24 26.52 -1.00
N ARG A 5 -3.29 25.80 -0.57
CA ARG A 5 -4.67 26.17 -0.87
C ARG A 5 -5.06 27.37 0.00
N ILE A 6 -5.66 28.37 -0.63
CA ILE A 6 -6.25 29.52 0.07
C ILE A 6 -7.72 29.19 0.38
N ASP A 7 -8.18 29.51 1.58
CA ASP A 7 -9.59 29.34 1.95
C ASP A 7 -10.48 30.48 1.42
N GLU A 8 -11.79 30.37 1.65
CA GLU A 8 -12.77 31.38 1.21
C GLU A 8 -12.56 32.77 1.83
N ASN A 9 -11.78 32.86 2.92
CA ASN A 9 -11.45 34.10 3.62
C ASN A 9 -10.05 34.63 3.27
N GLY A 10 -9.36 34.02 2.29
CA GLY A 10 -8.02 34.45 1.89
C GLY A 10 -6.90 33.93 2.80
N MET A 11 -7.19 33.01 3.73
CA MET A 11 -6.20 32.46 4.64
C MET A 11 -5.46 31.29 4.00
N SER A 12 -4.12 31.28 4.15
CA SER A 12 -3.29 30.14 3.78
C SER A 12 -3.65 28.92 4.64
N LYS A 13 -4.11 27.84 4.01
CA LYS A 13 -4.26 26.54 4.67
C LYS A 13 -2.89 25.88 4.87
N ALA A 14 -2.89 24.73 5.55
CA ALA A 14 -1.73 23.86 5.59
C ALA A 14 -1.21 23.53 4.16
N PRO A 15 0.07 23.13 4.02
CA PRO A 15 0.60 22.52 2.82
C PRO A 15 -0.40 21.57 2.15
N VAL A 16 -0.59 21.76 0.85
CA VAL A 16 -1.33 20.79 0.05
C VAL A 16 -0.36 19.69 -0.31
N TYR A 17 -0.53 18.54 0.31
CA TYR A 17 -0.02 17.29 -0.24
C TYR A 17 -0.94 16.98 -1.41
N ASP A 18 -0.47 17.18 -2.64
CA ASP A 18 -1.22 16.83 -3.85
C ASP A 18 -0.99 15.33 -4.09
N PRO A 19 -1.97 14.47 -3.74
CA PRO A 19 -1.79 13.03 -3.92
C PRO A 19 -1.66 12.70 -5.40
N THR A 20 -0.93 11.64 -5.72
CA THR A 20 -0.93 11.10 -7.08
C THR A 20 -2.32 10.59 -7.47
N VAL A 21 -2.56 10.47 -8.77
CA VAL A 21 -3.69 9.66 -9.23
C VAL A 21 -3.52 8.20 -8.75
N PRO A 22 -4.63 7.51 -8.41
CA PRO A 22 -4.56 6.10 -8.07
C PRO A 22 -3.97 5.28 -9.22
N LEU A 23 -3.05 4.38 -8.90
CA LEU A 23 -2.42 3.46 -9.85
C LEU A 23 -2.52 2.03 -9.34
N LEU A 24 -2.64 1.08 -10.26
CA LEU A 24 -2.68 -0.34 -9.91
C LEU A 24 -1.34 -0.77 -9.30
N HIS A 25 -1.38 -1.30 -8.08
CA HIS A 25 -0.25 -2.01 -7.47
C HIS A 25 -0.34 -3.51 -7.79
N ARG A 26 -1.51 -4.11 -7.51
CA ARG A 26 -1.75 -5.55 -7.63
C ARG A 26 -3.15 -5.84 -8.10
N SER A 27 -3.28 -6.89 -8.90
CA SER A 27 -4.56 -7.42 -9.34
C SER A 27 -4.63 -8.92 -9.11
N SER A 28 -5.81 -9.41 -8.76
CA SER A 28 -6.16 -10.84 -8.83
C SER A 28 -5.24 -11.77 -8.03
N VAL A 29 -4.75 -11.33 -6.87
CA VAL A 29 -3.91 -12.14 -5.98
C VAL A 29 -4.76 -13.19 -5.29
N THR A 30 -4.36 -14.46 -5.36
CA THR A 30 -5.15 -15.59 -4.83
C THR A 30 -4.38 -16.53 -3.92
N ALA A 31 -3.11 -16.24 -3.65
CA ALA A 31 -2.25 -17.08 -2.83
C ALA A 31 -1.38 -16.25 -1.89
N VAL A 32 -1.02 -16.86 -0.76
CA VAL A 32 0.00 -16.33 0.15
C VAL A 32 1.36 -16.42 -0.50
N GLU A 33 2.19 -15.40 -0.30
CA GLU A 33 3.50 -15.29 -0.94
C GLU A 33 4.60 -15.83 -0.03
N GLY A 34 5.18 -16.96 -0.44
CA GLY A 34 6.25 -17.63 0.32
C GLY A 34 7.62 -16.96 0.22
N SER A 35 7.84 -16.10 -0.78
CA SER A 35 9.09 -15.37 -1.00
C SER A 35 8.83 -13.89 -1.15
N ASP A 36 9.88 -13.09 -1.01
CA ASP A 36 9.82 -11.67 -1.32
C ASP A 36 9.75 -11.46 -2.84
N PRO A 37 9.14 -10.35 -3.30
CA PRO A 37 8.98 -10.09 -4.72
C PRO A 37 10.30 -9.70 -5.38
N ALA A 38 10.34 -9.72 -6.70
CA ALA A 38 11.42 -9.07 -7.45
C ALA A 38 11.41 -7.55 -7.18
N GLU A 39 12.58 -6.90 -7.18
CA GLU A 39 12.72 -5.45 -6.99
C GLU A 39 11.81 -4.64 -7.92
N SER A 40 11.66 -5.10 -9.18
CA SER A 40 10.84 -4.43 -10.20
C SER A 40 9.34 -4.39 -9.89
N ALA A 41 8.85 -5.19 -8.94
CA ALA A 41 7.46 -5.18 -8.53
C ALA A 41 7.16 -4.09 -7.50
N GLY A 42 8.19 -3.44 -6.92
CA GLY A 42 8.04 -2.41 -5.91
C GLY A 42 7.62 -1.06 -6.47
N ILE A 43 6.80 -0.34 -5.71
CA ILE A 43 6.40 1.04 -6.00
C ILE A 43 7.53 1.97 -5.58
N ASP A 44 8.04 2.77 -6.53
CA ASP A 44 8.96 3.85 -6.24
C ASP A 44 8.21 5.07 -5.67
N THR A 45 8.62 5.54 -4.49
CA THR A 45 7.95 6.66 -3.80
C THR A 45 8.80 7.93 -3.63
N PRO A 46 9.77 8.26 -4.51
CA PRO A 46 10.69 9.37 -4.27
C PRO A 46 9.94 10.69 -4.11
N GLY A 47 10.25 11.40 -3.01
CA GLY A 47 9.61 12.68 -2.70
C GLY A 47 8.24 12.58 -2.03
N TYR A 48 7.73 11.37 -1.77
CA TYR A 48 6.48 11.14 -1.04
C TYR A 48 6.77 10.60 0.36
N GLU A 49 5.99 11.04 1.33
CA GLU A 49 6.10 10.58 2.71
C GLU A 49 5.32 9.29 2.93
N GLU A 50 4.18 9.14 2.25
CA GLU A 50 3.25 8.04 2.46
C GLU A 50 2.83 7.36 1.15
N ALA A 51 2.61 6.05 1.25
CA ALA A 51 1.92 5.25 0.26
C ALA A 51 0.64 4.67 0.90
N ARG A 52 -0.51 5.13 0.42
CA ARG A 52 -1.81 4.57 0.77
C ARG A 52 -2.16 3.47 -0.23
N PHE A 53 -2.53 2.31 0.29
CA PHE A 53 -3.07 1.19 -0.47
C PHE A 53 -4.57 1.08 -0.25
N ASP A 54 -5.34 1.16 -1.34
CA ASP A 54 -6.77 0.88 -1.33
C ASP A 54 -6.96 -0.57 -1.81
N VAL A 55 -7.43 -1.43 -0.91
CA VAL A 55 -7.44 -2.89 -1.06
C VAL A 55 -8.87 -3.38 -1.21
N ASP A 56 -9.15 -4.14 -2.27
CA ASP A 56 -10.41 -4.84 -2.46
C ASP A 56 -10.20 -6.35 -2.27
N ILE A 57 -10.95 -6.93 -1.32
CA ILE A 57 -10.84 -8.33 -0.93
C ILE A 57 -12.13 -9.05 -1.28
N GLY A 58 -12.05 -10.06 -2.15
CA GLY A 58 -13.11 -11.03 -2.41
C GLY A 58 -12.76 -12.41 -1.86
N GLY A 59 -13.71 -13.35 -1.92
CA GLY A 59 -13.46 -14.74 -1.53
C GLY A 59 -14.69 -15.45 -0.98
N THR A 60 -14.60 -16.78 -0.87
CA THR A 60 -15.60 -17.63 -0.23
C THR A 60 -15.01 -18.29 1.02
N GLY A 61 -15.84 -18.48 2.05
CA GLY A 61 -15.37 -19.05 3.33
C GLY A 61 -14.20 -18.26 3.92
N PHE A 62 -14.18 -16.94 3.72
CA PHE A 62 -13.11 -16.06 4.17
C PHE A 62 -13.16 -15.90 5.70
N THR A 63 -12.03 -16.08 6.36
CA THR A 63 -11.88 -15.79 7.80
C THR A 63 -10.94 -14.62 8.04
N SER A 64 -9.74 -14.67 7.46
CA SER A 64 -8.78 -13.58 7.61
C SER A 64 -7.70 -13.58 6.52
N LEU A 65 -7.19 -12.37 6.22
CA LEU A 65 -6.05 -12.14 5.33
C LEU A 65 -5.06 -11.19 6.00
N GLU A 66 -3.80 -11.61 6.11
CA GLU A 66 -2.71 -10.75 6.58
C GLU A 66 -1.91 -10.24 5.39
N VAL A 67 -1.69 -8.93 5.38
CA VAL A 67 -0.76 -8.27 4.47
C VAL A 67 0.37 -7.60 5.24
N GLN A 68 1.53 -7.48 4.62
CA GLN A 68 2.68 -6.78 5.15
C GLN A 68 3.21 -5.81 4.11
N VAL A 69 3.52 -4.58 4.52
CA VAL A 69 4.29 -3.67 3.68
C VAL A 69 5.77 -4.00 3.81
N LEU A 70 6.43 -4.18 2.69
CA LEU A 70 7.87 -4.36 2.60
C LEU A 70 8.54 -3.07 2.14
N PHE A 71 9.78 -2.86 2.59
CA PHE A 71 10.63 -1.73 2.22
C PHE A 71 11.92 -2.24 1.57
N TRP A 72 12.26 -1.74 0.39
CA TRP A 72 13.48 -2.13 -0.30
C TRP A 72 14.69 -1.40 0.28
N SER A 73 15.73 -2.14 0.66
CA SER A 73 17.03 -1.60 1.02
C SER A 73 17.98 -1.72 -0.15
N SER A 74 18.21 -0.62 -0.88
CA SER A 74 19.15 -0.60 -2.00
C SER A 74 20.60 -0.89 -1.60
N ARG A 75 20.95 -0.66 -0.32
CA ARG A 75 22.28 -0.96 0.21
C ARG A 75 22.53 -2.46 0.34
N LEU A 76 21.52 -3.22 0.73
CA LEU A 76 21.61 -4.66 1.00
C LEU A 76 20.99 -5.50 -0.14
N SER A 77 20.34 -4.84 -1.09
CA SER A 77 19.62 -5.47 -2.21
C SER A 77 18.59 -6.49 -1.72
N GLU A 78 17.87 -6.15 -0.66
CA GLU A 78 16.89 -7.02 -0.03
C GLU A 78 15.67 -6.26 0.50
N TRP A 79 14.58 -6.99 0.70
CA TRP A 79 13.34 -6.48 1.28
C TRP A 79 13.33 -6.61 2.80
N PHE A 80 12.91 -5.54 3.46
CA PHE A 80 12.71 -5.48 4.90
C PHE A 80 11.22 -5.53 5.23
N GLY A 81 10.86 -6.40 6.16
CA GLY A 81 9.49 -6.51 6.66
C GLY A 81 9.09 -5.30 7.48
N GLY A 82 8.03 -4.60 7.05
CA GLY A 82 7.42 -3.50 7.77
C GLY A 82 6.17 -3.89 8.55
N GLY A 83 5.27 -2.92 8.72
CA GLY A 83 4.00 -3.10 9.42
C GLY A 83 3.09 -4.13 8.75
N LYS A 84 2.40 -4.92 9.58
CA LYS A 84 1.42 -5.93 9.17
C LYS A 84 0.00 -5.45 9.46
N ARG A 85 -0.94 -5.84 8.61
CA ARG A 85 -2.37 -5.57 8.77
C ARG A 85 -3.16 -6.86 8.57
N LEU A 86 -3.99 -7.18 9.55
CA LEU A 86 -4.95 -8.27 9.47
C LEU A 86 -6.32 -7.73 9.07
N PHE A 87 -6.89 -8.29 8.02
CA PHE A 87 -8.29 -8.09 7.62
C PHE A 87 -9.09 -9.32 8.00
N THR A 88 -10.22 -9.11 8.69
CA THR A 88 -11.12 -10.19 9.16
C THR A 88 -12.45 -10.22 8.40
N GLY A 89 -12.55 -9.48 7.30
CA GLY A 89 -13.71 -9.50 6.40
C GLY A 89 -13.33 -9.11 4.98
N THR A 90 -14.15 -9.55 4.03
CA THR A 90 -14.09 -9.14 2.62
C THR A 90 -14.60 -7.71 2.44
N GLY A 91 -14.42 -7.16 1.24
CA GLY A 91 -14.81 -5.81 0.86
C GLY A 91 -13.63 -4.86 0.72
N ARG A 92 -13.92 -3.57 0.81
CA ARG A 92 -12.96 -2.49 0.56
C ARG A 92 -12.33 -2.00 1.85
N HIS A 93 -11.02 -1.93 1.85
CA HIS A 93 -10.20 -1.49 2.97
C HIS A 93 -9.17 -0.47 2.50
N ALA A 94 -8.61 0.28 3.43
CA ALA A 94 -7.45 1.13 3.18
C ALA A 94 -6.38 0.88 4.25
N THR A 95 -5.12 0.90 3.84
CA THR A 95 -3.97 0.88 4.75
C THR A 95 -2.91 1.84 4.23
N THR A 96 -2.14 2.47 5.13
CA THR A 96 -1.12 3.44 4.75
C THR A 96 0.22 3.03 5.33
N ALA A 97 1.28 3.28 4.57
CA ALA A 97 2.65 3.10 5.02
C ALA A 97 3.43 4.40 4.84
N MET A 98 4.12 4.81 5.90
CA MET A 98 5.11 5.89 5.83
C MET A 98 6.34 5.35 5.09
N CYS A 99 6.50 5.75 3.83
CA CYS A 99 7.55 5.29 2.94
C CYS A 99 8.78 6.20 2.91
N ARG A 100 8.62 7.52 3.11
CA ARG A 100 9.73 8.50 3.14
C ARG A 100 10.71 8.32 1.97
N GLY A 101 10.18 8.16 0.75
CA GLY A 101 10.99 7.99 -0.45
C GLY A 101 11.51 6.57 -0.71
N GLN A 102 11.26 5.60 0.17
CA GLN A 102 11.70 4.21 -0.03
C GLN A 102 10.80 3.47 -1.03
N LYS A 103 11.36 2.53 -1.78
CA LYS A 103 10.56 1.62 -2.62
C LYS A 103 9.79 0.65 -1.70
N VAL A 104 8.48 0.51 -1.94
CA VAL A 104 7.57 -0.28 -1.09
C VAL A 104 6.78 -1.34 -1.85
N TYR A 105 6.34 -2.38 -1.15
CA TYR A 105 5.50 -3.42 -1.72
C TYR A 105 4.48 -3.98 -0.72
N LEU A 106 3.21 -4.11 -1.10
CA LEU A 106 2.20 -4.82 -0.29
C LEU A 106 2.20 -6.33 -0.60
N LYS A 107 2.65 -7.13 0.36
CA LYS A 107 2.75 -8.60 0.30
C LYS A 107 1.60 -9.25 1.07
N VAL A 108 1.06 -10.36 0.57
CA VAL A 108 0.13 -11.22 1.32
C VAL A 108 0.94 -12.27 2.08
N THR A 109 0.87 -12.25 3.40
CA THR A 109 1.73 -13.07 4.28
C THR A 109 1.01 -14.22 4.95
N ALA A 110 -0.31 -14.14 5.12
CA ALA A 110 -1.10 -15.25 5.64
C ALA A 110 -2.56 -15.17 5.19
N PHE A 111 -3.21 -16.32 5.07
CA PHE A 111 -4.64 -16.43 4.79
C PHE A 111 -5.24 -17.56 5.62
N THR A 112 -6.46 -17.37 6.09
CA THR A 112 -7.29 -18.41 6.69
C THR A 112 -8.68 -18.35 6.08
N GLY A 113 -9.14 -19.47 5.55
CA GLY A 113 -10.43 -19.58 4.88
C GLY A 113 -10.37 -20.57 3.71
N THR A 114 -11.40 -20.56 2.86
CA THR A 114 -11.44 -21.42 1.67
C THR A 114 -10.77 -20.78 0.46
N SER A 115 -11.09 -19.52 0.15
CA SER A 115 -10.46 -18.78 -0.96
C SER A 115 -10.46 -17.28 -0.71
N PHE A 116 -9.55 -16.57 -1.38
CA PHE A 116 -9.57 -15.12 -1.46
C PHE A 116 -9.15 -14.63 -2.85
N THR A 117 -9.54 -13.40 -3.16
CA THR A 117 -8.97 -12.58 -4.23
C THR A 117 -8.60 -11.23 -3.63
N LEU A 118 -7.44 -10.68 -3.97
CA LEU A 118 -7.03 -9.34 -3.57
C LEU A 118 -6.60 -8.53 -4.79
N SER A 119 -7.11 -7.30 -4.88
CA SER A 119 -6.57 -6.26 -5.75
C SER A 119 -6.25 -5.04 -4.89
N ALA A 120 -5.20 -4.32 -5.26
CA ALA A 120 -4.79 -3.13 -4.54
C ALA A 120 -4.36 -2.05 -5.53
N ASP A 121 -4.93 -0.87 -5.38
CA ASP A 121 -4.43 0.36 -5.97
C ASP A 121 -3.60 1.11 -4.91
N TYR A 122 -2.78 2.06 -5.37
CA TYR A 122 -2.02 2.93 -4.47
C TYR A 122 -2.10 4.40 -4.86
N VAL A 123 -1.93 5.25 -3.85
CA VAL A 123 -1.83 6.71 -3.95
C VAL A 123 -0.65 7.15 -3.09
N LEU A 124 0.17 8.07 -3.60
CA LEU A 124 1.31 8.64 -2.89
C LEU A 124 1.01 10.07 -2.44
N SER A 125 1.47 10.45 -1.24
CA SER A 125 1.33 11.80 -0.67
C SER A 125 2.53 12.23 0.16
#